data_AF-A0A7Z1KHS8-F1
#
_entry.id   AF-A0A7Z1KHS8-F1
#
_cell.length_a   1.000
_cell.length_b   1.000
_cell.length_c   1.000
_cell.angle_alpha   90.00
_cell.angle_beta   90.00
_cell.angle_gamma   90.00
#
_symmetry.space_group_name_H-M   'P 1'
#
loop_
_entity.id
_entity.type
_entity.pdbx_description
1 polymer ?
#
loop_
_entity_poly.entity_id
_entity_poly.type
_entity_poly.pdbx_seq_one_letter_code
_entity_poly.pdbx_strand_id
1 'polypeptide(L)'
;MNKFFFPVCAILILNACGTTGLQKVPQLPKSNSTDQKTGTPFTYSPEGKKQFAFAEMSEGLQKFGYGDLCFEMPTRSYANDCLLNKLPYDKYVGKKGFYTDRKPFKDYSGYVVQEAILETGEVIYLATSTKYKHVGNKIVPLDEYEKIVNFKPEPIYKGAEVLLTGYNKTSKGYINVSSQKNHSFTEREIEAIRSIASKYPNNGSKIADLLTTLIVDYDDFEGRTIVYAPPYNNRKSYLSIKIIFKDSGEVYPFVVSHYQADDWLFVNGYSISADGYRWDSPKLDFKRDHSGGTIWEWANQSLTPSYINVLTKMAIADKAKIRFRGQEYYSDYELAAAQKTELSNLLKIVDLTKR
;
A
#
# COMPACT_ATOMS: atom_id res chain seq x y z
N MET A 1 2.57 -45.36 65.30
CA MET A 1 2.87 -43.94 65.62
C MET A 1 1.57 -43.16 65.62
N ASN A 2 1.43 -42.28 66.61
CA ASN A 2 0.19 -41.74 67.16
C ASN A 2 -0.50 -40.63 66.34
N LYS A 3 -1.84 -40.66 66.41
CA LYS A 3 -2.82 -39.57 66.60
C LYS A 3 -3.01 -38.47 65.53
N PHE A 4 -4.25 -38.46 64.98
CA PHE A 4 -5.24 -37.38 65.01
C PHE A 4 -4.74 -35.93 65.19
N PHE A 5 -5.23 -35.00 64.35
CA PHE A 5 -6.06 -33.89 64.83
C PHE A 5 -6.84 -33.22 63.67
N PHE A 6 -8.08 -32.86 63.97
CA PHE A 6 -9.08 -32.19 63.14
C PHE A 6 -9.20 -30.72 63.64
N PRO A 7 -10.23 -29.96 63.24
CA PRO A 7 -10.19 -28.64 62.57
C PRO A 7 -10.05 -27.41 63.49
N VAL A 8 -9.88 -26.21 62.93
CA VAL A 8 -10.39 -24.97 63.57
C VAL A 8 -11.00 -24.02 62.54
N CYS A 9 -12.25 -23.66 62.83
CA CYS A 9 -13.09 -22.63 62.27
C CYS A 9 -12.84 -21.31 63.02
N ALA A 10 -12.81 -20.16 62.35
CA ALA A 10 -13.10 -18.83 62.91
C ALA A 10 -13.35 -17.85 61.75
N ILE A 11 -14.62 -17.58 61.42
CA ILE A 11 -15.46 -16.48 61.91
C ILE A 11 -15.06 -15.10 61.36
N LEU A 12 -15.99 -14.60 60.54
CA LEU A 12 -16.27 -13.22 60.15
C LEU A 12 -15.89 -12.15 61.17
N ILE A 13 -15.28 -11.07 60.69
CA ILE A 13 -15.64 -9.70 61.12
C ILE A 13 -15.84 -8.84 59.86
N LEU A 14 -17.12 -8.67 59.51
CA LEU A 14 -17.59 -7.53 58.73
C LEU A 14 -17.49 -6.31 59.65
N ASN A 15 -16.58 -5.39 59.34
CA ASN A 15 -16.67 -4.02 59.83
C ASN A 15 -17.23 -3.15 58.70
N ALA A 16 -18.44 -2.65 58.94
CA ALA A 16 -19.05 -1.58 58.20
C ALA A 16 -18.55 -0.22 58.72
N CYS A 17 -18.81 0.79 57.89
CA CYS A 17 -18.73 2.24 58.11
C CYS A 17 -17.37 2.92 57.89
N GLY A 18 -17.34 3.72 56.83
CA GLY A 18 -16.30 4.68 56.55
C GLY A 18 -16.45 5.30 55.17
N THR A 19 -17.55 6.03 54.93
CA THR A 19 -17.60 7.01 53.85
C THR A 19 -16.50 8.04 54.08
N THR A 20 -15.40 7.95 53.34
CA THR A 20 -14.40 9.01 53.25
C THR A 20 -14.29 9.41 51.78
N GLY A 21 -14.47 10.71 51.58
CA GLY A 21 -14.72 11.31 50.27
C GLY A 21 -13.57 11.20 49.29
N LEU A 22 -13.91 11.54 48.04
CA LEU A 22 -13.00 11.80 46.93
C LEU A 22 -11.75 12.54 47.40
N GLN A 23 -10.62 11.82 47.48
CA GLN A 23 -9.32 12.45 47.55
C GLN A 23 -9.09 13.19 46.24
N LYS A 24 -9.05 14.53 46.34
CA LYS A 24 -8.54 15.41 45.29
C LYS A 24 -7.14 14.93 44.89
N VAL A 25 -7.02 14.51 43.63
CA VAL A 25 -5.72 14.40 42.95
C VAL A 25 -5.03 15.78 43.05
N PRO A 26 -3.78 15.85 43.52
CA PRO A 26 -3.04 17.11 43.52
C PRO A 26 -2.95 17.67 42.10
N GLN A 27 -3.51 18.86 41.88
CA GLN A 27 -3.30 19.61 40.65
C GLN A 27 -1.80 19.90 40.53
N LEU A 28 -1.19 19.40 39.46
CA LEU A 28 0.10 19.89 38.98
C LEU A 28 0.03 21.42 38.85
N PRO A 29 1.06 22.17 39.29
CA PRO A 29 1.03 23.61 39.25
C PRO A 29 0.84 24.08 37.80
N LYS A 30 -0.25 24.82 37.57
CA LYS A 30 -0.45 25.60 36.36
C LYS A 30 0.74 26.54 36.23
N SER A 31 1.55 26.37 35.18
CA SER A 31 2.52 27.39 34.80
C SER A 31 1.73 28.62 34.37
N ASN A 32 1.71 29.62 35.25
CA ASN A 32 1.31 30.97 34.89
C ASN A 32 2.40 31.54 33.99
N SER A 33 2.32 31.26 32.69
CA SER A 33 2.92 32.10 31.67
C SER A 33 1.91 33.18 31.32
N THR A 34 1.90 34.23 32.15
CA THR A 34 1.40 35.54 31.74
C THR A 34 2.62 36.43 31.52
N ASP A 35 3.43 36.07 30.54
CA ASP A 35 4.30 37.05 29.89
C ASP A 35 3.46 37.80 28.87
N GLN A 36 3.03 39.00 29.27
CA GLN A 36 2.69 40.06 28.33
C GLN A 36 3.92 40.31 27.45
N LYS A 37 3.93 39.76 26.23
CA LYS A 37 4.75 40.28 25.15
C LYS A 37 3.89 41.13 24.24
N THR A 38 3.94 42.44 24.50
CA THR A 38 3.99 43.45 23.44
C THR A 38 5.10 43.05 22.47
N GLY A 39 4.75 42.34 21.41
CA GLY A 39 5.71 41.74 20.48
C GLY A 39 5.34 42.14 19.06
N THR A 40 6.32 42.67 18.34
CA THR A 40 6.29 42.76 16.88
C THR A 40 5.68 41.50 16.26
N PRO A 41 4.84 41.62 15.22
CA PRO A 41 4.29 40.46 14.53
C PRO A 41 5.44 39.54 14.11
N PHE A 42 5.39 38.27 14.53
CA PHE A 42 6.33 37.27 14.03
C PHE A 42 6.25 37.26 12.50
N THR A 43 7.39 37.44 11.84
CA THR A 43 7.48 37.38 10.38
C THR A 43 8.05 36.02 10.01
N TYR A 44 7.28 35.25 9.22
CA TYR A 44 7.72 33.96 8.72
C TYR A 44 8.71 34.17 7.57
N SER A 45 10.00 33.88 7.81
CA SER A 45 11.10 34.10 6.86
C SER A 45 11.92 32.80 6.66
N PRO A 46 11.43 31.88 5.81
CA PRO A 46 12.05 30.59 5.58
C PRO A 46 13.17 30.60 4.50
N GLU A 47 13.55 31.78 3.98
CA GLU A 47 14.44 31.90 2.83
C GLU A 47 15.78 31.16 3.06
N GLY A 48 16.16 30.32 2.09
CA GLY A 48 17.39 29.51 2.16
C GLY A 48 17.34 28.31 3.10
N LYS A 49 16.22 28.08 3.80
CA LYS A 49 16.08 27.00 4.79
C LYS A 49 15.29 25.83 4.24
N LYS A 50 15.54 24.64 4.80
CA LYS A 50 14.73 23.45 4.52
C LYS A 50 13.34 23.64 5.11
N GLN A 51 12.31 23.41 4.29
CA GLN A 51 10.91 23.63 4.65
C GLN A 51 10.11 22.32 4.64
N PHE A 52 9.02 22.32 5.39
CA PHE A 52 8.06 21.23 5.45
C PHE A 52 6.64 21.76 5.62
N ALA A 53 5.67 20.88 5.40
CA ALA A 53 4.27 21.12 5.72
C ALA A 53 3.64 19.93 6.45
N PHE A 54 2.61 20.22 7.23
CA PHE A 54 1.76 19.23 7.86
C PHE A 54 0.70 18.73 6.86
N ALA A 55 0.84 17.48 6.42
CA ALA A 55 -0.04 16.85 5.45
C ALA A 55 -1.41 16.48 6.03
N GLU A 56 -2.40 16.32 5.14
CA GLU A 56 -3.72 15.80 5.51
C GLU A 56 -3.63 14.35 6.03
N MET A 57 -4.43 14.03 7.04
CA MET A 57 -4.58 12.67 7.57
C MET A 57 -5.92 12.08 7.12
N SER A 58 -5.95 10.78 6.86
CA SER A 58 -7.22 10.08 6.69
C SER A 58 -8.07 10.22 7.95
N GLU A 59 -9.39 10.28 7.77
CA GLU A 59 -10.35 10.59 8.84
C GLU A 59 -10.12 9.77 10.12
N GLY A 60 -9.93 8.45 9.99
CA GLY A 60 -9.67 7.56 11.13
C GLY A 60 -8.35 7.81 11.87
N LEU A 61 -7.40 8.53 11.27
CA LEU A 61 -6.10 8.85 11.84
C LEU A 61 -5.99 10.26 12.43
N GLN A 62 -6.91 11.17 12.11
CA GLN A 62 -6.85 12.58 12.55
C GLN A 62 -6.77 12.71 14.09
N LYS A 63 -7.42 11.80 14.83
CA LYS A 63 -7.39 11.72 16.30
C LYS A 63 -6.00 11.52 16.92
N PHE A 64 -5.04 11.02 16.14
CA PHE A 64 -3.68 10.79 16.62
C PHE A 64 -2.79 12.03 16.52
N GLY A 65 -3.18 13.04 15.71
CA GLY A 65 -2.39 14.24 15.49
C GLY A 65 -1.04 13.97 14.83
N TYR A 66 -0.21 15.01 14.71
CA TYR A 66 1.15 14.90 14.18
C TYR A 66 2.11 14.54 15.31
N GLY A 67 2.95 13.51 15.14
CA GLY A 67 3.91 13.03 16.16
C GLY A 67 5.37 13.33 15.82
N ASP A 68 6.28 12.66 16.55
CA ASP A 68 7.75 12.78 16.43
C ASP A 68 8.26 14.21 16.68
N LEU A 69 7.75 14.83 17.75
CA LEU A 69 8.08 16.22 18.09
C LEU A 69 8.39 16.40 19.58
N CYS A 70 9.17 17.42 19.91
CA CYS A 70 9.40 17.86 21.28
C CYS A 70 8.98 19.33 21.38
N PHE A 71 8.41 19.72 22.51
CA PHE A 71 8.07 21.11 22.79
C PHE A 71 9.23 21.88 23.45
N GLU A 72 10.20 21.15 23.99
CA GLU A 72 11.41 21.70 24.58
C GLU A 72 12.64 21.00 23.98
N MET A 73 13.80 21.68 24.02
CA MET A 73 15.03 21.06 23.55
C MET A 73 15.37 19.88 24.47
N PRO A 74 15.50 18.66 23.94
CA PRO A 74 15.72 17.50 24.79
C PRO A 74 17.10 17.54 25.45
N THR A 75 17.18 16.89 26.61
CA THR A 75 18.45 16.51 27.26
C THR A 75 18.68 15.00 27.11
N ARG A 76 19.88 14.52 27.42
CA ARG A 76 20.40 13.16 27.10
C ARG A 76 19.37 12.02 27.27
N SER A 77 19.17 11.18 26.23
CA SER A 77 18.29 9.99 26.21
C SER A 77 16.77 10.26 26.27
N TYR A 78 16.24 10.96 25.27
CA TYR A 78 14.89 11.54 25.26
C TYR A 78 13.89 10.86 24.32
N ALA A 79 14.25 9.77 23.63
CA ALA A 79 13.42 9.22 22.54
C ALA A 79 11.94 9.05 22.95
N ASN A 80 11.67 8.55 24.15
CA ASN A 80 10.29 8.36 24.62
C ASN A 80 9.52 9.67 24.87
N ASP A 81 10.19 10.72 25.32
CA ASP A 81 9.56 11.99 25.69
C ASP A 81 9.05 12.75 24.45
N CYS A 82 9.71 12.58 23.31
CA CYS A 82 9.29 13.20 22.05
C CYS A 82 8.29 12.34 21.26
N LEU A 83 8.37 11.01 21.37
CA LEU A 83 7.46 10.10 20.63
C LEU A 83 6.00 10.23 21.07
N LEU A 84 5.74 10.64 22.32
CA LEU A 84 4.38 10.79 22.85
C LEU A 84 3.76 12.17 22.59
N ASN A 85 4.57 13.16 22.24
CA ASN A 85 4.04 14.50 21.96
C ASN A 85 3.36 14.52 20.60
N LYS A 86 2.26 15.28 20.54
CA LYS A 86 1.51 15.46 19.32
C LYS A 86 0.98 16.86 19.16
N LEU A 87 0.94 17.32 17.91
CA LEU A 87 0.21 18.52 17.52
C LEU A 87 -1.21 18.14 17.07
N PRO A 88 -2.27 18.82 17.57
CA PRO A 88 -3.65 18.55 17.15
C PRO A 88 -3.83 18.73 15.64
N TYR A 89 -4.43 17.74 14.98
CA TYR A 89 -4.61 17.75 13.52
C TYR A 89 -5.28 19.04 13.02
N ASP A 90 -6.45 19.39 13.57
CA ASP A 90 -7.28 20.51 13.10
C ASP A 90 -6.59 21.88 13.23
N LYS A 91 -5.61 22.02 14.13
CA LYS A 91 -4.88 23.27 14.34
C LYS A 91 -3.71 23.44 13.37
N TYR A 92 -3.16 22.34 12.86
CA TYR A 92 -1.87 22.34 12.16
C TYR A 92 -1.92 21.82 10.73
N VAL A 93 -3.00 21.16 10.31
CA VAL A 93 -3.13 20.70 8.92
C VAL A 93 -2.91 21.85 7.92
N GLY A 94 -2.03 21.61 6.96
CA GLY A 94 -1.62 22.56 5.93
C GLY A 94 -0.65 23.65 6.36
N LYS A 95 -0.35 23.76 7.66
CA LYS A 95 0.64 24.74 8.14
C LYS A 95 2.04 24.36 7.71
N LYS A 96 2.86 25.39 7.50
CA LYS A 96 4.26 25.26 7.09
C LYS A 96 5.21 25.49 8.26
N GLY A 97 6.43 24.98 8.12
CA GLY A 97 7.54 25.28 9.00
C GLY A 97 8.88 25.14 8.30
N PHE A 98 9.92 25.70 8.91
CA PHE A 98 11.29 25.58 8.43
C PHE A 98 12.24 25.17 9.56
N TYR A 99 13.28 24.41 9.21
CA TYR A 99 14.35 24.05 10.14
C TYR A 99 15.29 25.23 10.35
N THR A 100 15.74 25.44 11.59
CA THR A 100 16.72 26.49 11.91
C THR A 100 18.15 26.01 11.73
N ASP A 101 19.11 26.94 11.73
CA ASP A 101 20.54 26.64 11.64
C ASP A 101 21.12 26.17 12.99
N ARG A 102 20.29 26.06 14.03
CA ARG A 102 20.71 25.58 15.34
C ARG A 102 21.22 24.15 15.22
N LYS A 103 22.37 23.88 15.85
CA LYS A 103 23.01 22.56 15.81
C LYS A 103 22.02 21.47 16.28
N PRO A 104 21.80 20.40 15.50
CA PRO A 104 20.93 19.31 15.89
C PRO A 104 21.43 18.57 17.14
N PHE A 105 20.48 18.11 17.96
CA PHE A 105 20.77 17.17 19.05
C PHE A 105 20.80 15.74 18.48
N LYS A 106 21.78 14.93 18.90
CA LYS A 106 21.86 13.50 18.54
C LYS A 106 21.71 12.62 19.77
N ASP A 107 20.72 11.74 19.73
CA ASP A 107 20.46 10.76 20.79
C ASP A 107 21.29 9.48 20.65
N TYR A 108 21.49 8.78 21.76
CA TYR A 108 22.04 7.42 21.78
C TYR A 108 21.08 6.38 21.21
N SER A 109 19.75 6.62 21.23
CA SER A 109 18.77 5.71 20.61
C SER A 109 18.65 5.87 19.09
N GLY A 110 19.57 6.61 18.46
CA GLY A 110 19.59 6.76 17.00
C GLY A 110 18.55 7.73 16.48
N TYR A 111 18.31 8.84 17.19
CA TYR A 111 17.48 9.95 16.73
C TYR A 111 18.30 11.22 16.56
N VAL A 112 17.92 12.03 15.58
CA VAL A 112 18.39 13.42 15.40
C VAL A 112 17.21 14.34 15.63
N VAL A 113 17.35 15.30 16.54
CA VAL A 113 16.34 16.32 16.79
C VAL A 113 16.82 17.67 16.26
N GLN A 114 15.97 18.29 15.45
CA GLN A 114 16.22 19.59 14.83
C GLN A 114 15.16 20.59 15.26
N GLU A 115 15.59 21.80 15.60
CA GLU A 115 14.68 22.90 15.87
C GLU A 115 14.00 23.36 14.56
N ALA A 116 12.71 23.62 14.65
CA ALA A 116 11.89 24.14 13.57
C ALA A 116 10.98 25.27 14.07
N ILE A 117 10.73 26.24 13.20
CA ILE A 117 9.81 27.34 13.45
C ILE A 117 8.63 27.19 12.50
N LEU A 118 7.43 27.17 13.06
CA LEU A 118 6.19 27.10 12.30
C LEU A 118 5.78 28.49 11.81
N GLU A 119 4.93 28.55 10.79
CA GLU A 119 4.34 29.81 10.30
C GLU A 119 3.56 30.59 11.37
N THR A 120 3.14 29.90 12.44
CA THR A 120 2.52 30.49 13.63
C THR A 120 3.51 31.23 14.53
N GLY A 121 4.82 31.10 14.29
CA GLY A 121 5.89 31.52 15.20
C GLY A 121 6.17 30.53 16.33
N GLU A 122 5.42 29.42 16.41
CA GLU A 122 5.67 28.37 17.41
C GLU A 122 6.98 27.64 17.07
N VAL A 123 7.82 27.47 18.09
CA VAL A 123 9.04 26.67 17.99
C VAL A 123 8.73 25.24 18.41
N ILE A 124 9.12 24.28 17.57
CA ILE A 124 9.04 22.85 17.87
C ILE A 124 10.38 22.19 17.55
N TYR A 125 10.58 20.97 18.06
CA TYR A 125 11.77 20.19 17.79
C TYR A 125 11.39 18.87 17.14
N LEU A 126 11.73 18.67 15.87
CA LEU A 126 11.34 17.48 15.11
C LEU A 126 12.36 16.37 15.27
N ALA A 127 11.91 15.18 15.66
CA ALA A 127 12.72 13.98 15.79
C ALA A 127 12.74 13.18 14.48
N THR A 128 13.94 12.80 14.04
CA THR A 128 14.17 11.98 12.85
C THR A 128 14.97 10.74 13.24
N SER A 129 14.49 9.54 12.89
CA SER A 129 15.28 8.31 13.09
C SER A 129 16.53 8.32 12.19
N THR A 130 17.72 8.01 12.72
CA THR A 130 18.93 7.83 11.90
C THR A 130 18.91 6.56 11.08
N LYS A 131 18.23 5.52 11.58
CA LYS A 131 18.06 4.23 10.90
C LYS A 131 17.08 4.33 9.75
N TYR A 132 15.91 4.91 10.00
CA TYR A 132 14.80 4.93 9.04
C TYR A 132 14.65 6.27 8.29
N LYS A 133 15.39 7.32 8.71
CA LYS A 133 15.42 8.66 8.09
C LYS A 133 14.06 9.36 7.91
N HIS A 134 13.02 8.96 8.61
CA HIS A 134 11.72 9.63 8.58
C HIS A 134 11.52 10.50 9.81
N VAL A 135 10.79 11.59 9.59
CA VAL A 135 10.01 12.34 10.57
C VAL A 135 8.58 11.89 10.38
N GLY A 136 7.77 11.88 11.45
CA GLY A 136 6.38 11.40 11.48
C GLY A 136 5.66 11.42 10.15
N ASN A 137 4.96 10.32 9.84
CA ASN A 137 4.40 10.00 8.52
C ASN A 137 3.50 11.06 7.87
N LYS A 138 3.20 12.19 8.52
CA LYS A 138 2.37 13.29 8.02
C LYS A 138 3.07 14.65 8.04
N ILE A 139 4.37 14.67 8.30
CA ILE A 139 5.24 15.81 8.03
C ILE A 139 6.00 15.47 6.75
N VAL A 140 5.92 16.34 5.75
CA VAL A 140 6.51 16.12 4.42
C VAL A 140 7.33 17.33 3.99
N PRO A 141 8.36 17.13 3.15
CA PRO A 141 9.00 18.22 2.42
C PRO A 141 7.96 19.14 1.76
N LEU A 142 8.23 20.45 1.75
CA LEU A 142 7.26 21.43 1.25
C LEU A 142 6.96 21.24 -0.24
N ASP A 143 7.97 20.91 -1.04
CA ASP A 143 7.83 20.59 -2.46
C ASP A 143 6.93 19.37 -2.71
N GLU A 144 7.08 18.31 -1.92
CA GLU A 144 6.19 17.14 -1.96
C GLU A 144 4.74 17.53 -1.58
N TYR A 145 4.57 18.32 -0.51
CA TYR A 145 3.25 18.81 -0.12
C TYR A 145 2.59 19.63 -1.23
N GLU A 146 3.33 20.59 -1.79
CA GLU A 146 2.85 21.47 -2.86
C GLU A 146 2.52 20.68 -4.12
N LYS A 147 3.30 19.65 -4.46
CA LYS A 147 2.99 18.71 -5.54
C LYS A 147 1.66 18.00 -5.32
N ILE A 148 1.39 17.57 -4.07
CA ILE A 148 0.16 16.83 -3.73
C ILE A 148 -1.07 17.76 -3.73
N VAL A 149 -1.01 18.90 -3.05
CA VAL A 149 -2.19 19.78 -2.88
C VAL A 149 -2.54 20.54 -4.15
N ASN A 150 -1.54 20.82 -4.99
CA ASN A 150 -1.76 21.49 -6.28
C ASN A 150 -1.95 20.49 -7.42
N PHE A 151 -2.06 19.18 -7.13
CA PHE A 151 -2.31 18.18 -8.16
C PHE A 151 -3.62 18.48 -8.89
N LYS A 152 -3.54 18.55 -10.22
CA LYS A 152 -4.71 18.74 -11.07
C LYS A 152 -5.03 17.42 -11.75
N PRO A 153 -6.28 16.92 -11.65
CA PRO A 153 -6.67 15.74 -12.38
C PRO A 153 -6.38 15.86 -13.86
N GLU A 154 -5.76 14.83 -14.43
CA GLU A 154 -5.39 14.77 -15.83
C GLU A 154 -5.60 13.34 -16.37
N PRO A 155 -5.86 13.17 -17.68
CA PRO A 155 -5.91 11.85 -18.29
C PRO A 155 -4.59 11.10 -18.06
N ILE A 156 -4.67 9.79 -17.78
CA ILE A 156 -3.46 8.97 -17.62
C ILE A 156 -2.62 8.94 -18.90
N TYR A 157 -3.27 9.03 -20.06
CA TYR A 157 -2.67 9.18 -21.36
C TYR A 157 -3.53 10.09 -22.25
N LYS A 158 -2.96 10.71 -23.28
CA LYS A 158 -3.70 11.61 -24.17
C LYS A 158 -4.91 10.89 -24.79
N GLY A 159 -6.12 11.42 -24.54
CA GLY A 159 -7.37 10.86 -25.04
C GLY A 159 -7.90 9.64 -24.27
N ALA A 160 -7.28 9.26 -23.15
CA ALA A 160 -7.76 8.25 -22.22
C ALA A 160 -8.97 8.77 -21.41
N GLU A 161 -9.91 7.89 -21.08
CA GLU A 161 -11.05 8.22 -20.21
C GLU A 161 -10.64 8.20 -18.74
N VAL A 162 -9.64 7.40 -18.38
CA VAL A 162 -9.17 7.27 -17.01
C VAL A 162 -8.30 8.46 -16.63
N LEU A 163 -8.64 9.07 -15.48
CA LEU A 163 -7.95 10.20 -14.90
C LEU A 163 -7.02 9.74 -13.78
N LEU A 164 -5.85 10.37 -13.69
CA LEU A 164 -5.11 10.48 -12.45
C LEU A 164 -5.85 11.50 -11.57
N THR A 165 -6.18 11.13 -10.33
CA THR A 165 -7.10 11.91 -9.48
C THR A 165 -6.43 12.54 -8.26
N GLY A 166 -5.15 12.27 -8.05
CA GLY A 166 -4.35 12.80 -6.94
C GLY A 166 -3.62 11.71 -6.18
N TYR A 167 -2.78 12.11 -5.22
CA TYR A 167 -1.98 11.17 -4.46
C TYR A 167 -2.80 10.42 -3.41
N ASN A 168 -2.41 9.17 -3.16
CA ASN A 168 -3.02 8.31 -2.16
C ASN A 168 -2.70 8.83 -0.75
N LYS A 169 -3.75 9.09 0.05
CA LYS A 169 -3.63 9.63 1.42
C LYS A 169 -2.93 8.68 2.39
N THR A 170 -2.94 7.38 2.10
CA THR A 170 -2.39 6.32 2.96
C THR A 170 -0.98 5.92 2.50
N SER A 171 -0.77 5.83 1.19
CA SER A 171 0.49 5.38 0.58
C SER A 171 1.16 6.54 -0.18
N LYS A 172 2.05 7.28 0.50
CA LYS A 172 2.81 8.37 -0.14
C LYS A 172 3.53 7.87 -1.40
N GLY A 173 3.55 8.69 -2.45
CA GLY A 173 4.17 8.37 -3.74
C GLY A 173 3.31 7.53 -4.69
N TYR A 174 2.13 7.07 -4.26
CA TYR A 174 1.14 6.46 -5.15
C TYR A 174 0.08 7.48 -5.57
N ILE A 175 -0.40 7.37 -6.79
CA ILE A 175 -1.39 8.23 -7.44
C ILE A 175 -2.63 7.40 -7.76
N ASN A 176 -3.79 7.87 -7.33
CA ASN A 176 -5.08 7.21 -7.54
C ASN A 176 -5.55 7.38 -8.98
N VAL A 177 -6.22 6.35 -9.51
CA VAL A 177 -6.87 6.38 -10.82
C VAL A 177 -8.39 6.37 -10.68
N SER A 178 -9.10 6.95 -11.65
CA SER A 178 -10.57 6.97 -11.66
C SER A 178 -11.21 5.63 -12.05
N SER A 179 -10.45 4.71 -12.65
CA SER A 179 -10.98 3.44 -13.15
C SER A 179 -11.40 2.47 -12.05
N GLN A 180 -10.74 2.50 -10.89
CA GLN A 180 -10.98 1.57 -9.80
C GLN A 180 -10.73 2.21 -8.44
N LYS A 181 -11.65 1.98 -7.50
CA LYS A 181 -11.49 2.41 -6.12
C LYS A 181 -10.34 1.65 -5.46
N ASN A 182 -9.52 2.36 -4.69
CA ASN A 182 -8.35 1.82 -3.98
C ASN A 182 -7.26 1.22 -4.89
N HIS A 183 -7.30 1.51 -6.19
CA HIS A 183 -6.21 1.19 -7.10
C HIS A 183 -5.38 2.47 -7.30
N SER A 184 -4.08 2.35 -7.11
CA SER A 184 -3.14 3.45 -7.26
C SER A 184 -1.82 2.94 -7.77
N PHE A 185 -1.11 3.80 -8.51
CA PHE A 185 0.14 3.49 -9.17
C PHE A 185 1.23 4.45 -8.69
N THR A 186 2.46 4.00 -8.61
CA THR A 186 3.61 4.88 -8.49
C THR A 186 3.79 5.71 -9.76
N GLU A 187 4.55 6.80 -9.67
CA GLU A 187 4.90 7.61 -10.86
C GLU A 187 5.63 6.79 -11.93
N ARG A 188 6.47 5.81 -11.52
CA ARG A 188 7.17 4.92 -12.44
C ARG A 188 6.22 4.01 -13.21
N GLU A 189 5.21 3.47 -12.53
CA GLU A 189 4.20 2.62 -13.17
C GLU A 189 3.30 3.44 -14.11
N ILE A 190 2.97 4.69 -13.75
CA ILE A 190 2.25 5.61 -14.65
C ILE A 190 3.09 5.92 -15.90
N GLU A 191 4.39 6.16 -15.75
CA GLU A 191 5.28 6.36 -16.89
C GLU A 191 5.40 5.09 -17.74
N ALA A 192 5.43 3.90 -17.13
CA ALA A 192 5.39 2.65 -17.85
C ALA A 192 4.09 2.49 -18.67
N ILE A 193 2.93 2.83 -18.09
CA ILE A 193 1.64 2.84 -18.80
C ILE A 193 1.69 3.79 -20.00
N ARG A 194 2.18 5.02 -19.80
CA ARG A 194 2.30 6.04 -20.84
C ARG A 194 3.27 5.61 -21.94
N SER A 195 4.41 5.04 -21.57
CA SER A 195 5.43 4.51 -22.48
C SER A 195 4.86 3.38 -23.34
N ILE A 196 4.17 2.41 -22.74
CA ILE A 196 3.49 1.33 -23.49
C ILE A 196 2.45 1.91 -24.44
N ALA A 197 1.56 2.79 -23.95
CA ALA A 197 0.51 3.41 -24.77
C ALA A 197 1.08 4.20 -25.96
N SER A 198 2.19 4.91 -25.77
CA SER A 198 2.83 5.72 -26.81
C SER A 198 3.35 4.90 -28.00
N LYS A 199 3.70 3.64 -27.78
CA LYS A 199 4.15 2.71 -28.83
C LYS A 199 3.02 2.29 -29.78
N TYR A 200 1.76 2.59 -29.44
CA TYR A 200 0.58 2.21 -30.22
C TYR A 200 -0.37 3.40 -30.45
N PRO A 201 -0.01 4.40 -31.29
CA PRO A 201 -0.74 5.67 -31.38
C PRO A 201 -2.24 5.55 -31.69
N ASN A 202 -2.65 4.55 -32.47
CA ASN A 202 -4.06 4.32 -32.83
C ASN A 202 -4.89 3.73 -31.67
N ASN A 203 -4.23 3.09 -30.70
CA ASN A 203 -4.86 2.36 -29.60
C ASN A 203 -4.42 2.87 -28.22
N GLY A 204 -3.55 3.89 -28.15
CA GLY A 204 -2.80 4.26 -26.95
C GLY A 204 -3.69 4.62 -25.76
N SER A 205 -4.74 5.42 -25.97
CA SER A 205 -5.72 5.76 -24.92
C SER A 205 -6.41 4.53 -24.36
N LYS A 206 -6.92 3.67 -25.24
CA LYS A 206 -7.62 2.43 -24.87
C LYS A 206 -6.70 1.42 -24.17
N ILE A 207 -5.44 1.34 -24.58
CA ILE A 207 -4.42 0.52 -23.90
C ILE A 207 -4.17 1.09 -22.51
N ALA A 208 -3.98 2.40 -22.37
CA ALA A 208 -3.75 3.03 -21.08
C ALA A 208 -4.92 2.80 -20.12
N ASP A 209 -6.16 2.99 -20.57
CA ASP A 209 -7.37 2.73 -19.78
C ASP A 209 -7.41 1.28 -19.28
N LEU A 210 -7.16 0.30 -20.16
CA LEU A 210 -7.13 -1.12 -19.79
C LEU A 210 -6.02 -1.45 -18.80
N LEU A 211 -4.82 -0.88 -18.97
CA LEU A 211 -3.69 -1.11 -18.07
C LEU A 211 -3.99 -0.66 -16.64
N THR A 212 -4.78 0.39 -16.44
CA THR A 212 -5.19 0.82 -15.08
C THR A 212 -6.08 -0.18 -14.35
N THR A 213 -6.59 -1.19 -15.05
CA THR A 213 -7.41 -2.25 -14.45
C THR A 213 -6.60 -3.47 -14.00
N LEU A 214 -5.29 -3.45 -14.26
CA LEU A 214 -4.37 -4.57 -14.08
C LEU A 214 -3.20 -4.14 -13.18
N ILE A 215 -2.38 -5.11 -12.77
CA ILE A 215 -1.08 -4.81 -12.18
C ILE A 215 -0.12 -4.47 -13.31
N VAL A 216 0.60 -3.36 -13.13
CA VAL A 216 1.66 -2.90 -14.02
C VAL A 216 2.92 -2.81 -13.18
N ASP A 217 3.83 -3.76 -13.35
CA ASP A 217 5.04 -3.89 -12.53
C ASP A 217 6.27 -3.57 -13.37
N TYR A 218 6.87 -2.40 -13.14
CA TYR A 218 8.06 -1.96 -13.86
C TYR A 218 9.35 -2.39 -13.13
N ASP A 219 10.15 -3.17 -13.83
CA ASP A 219 11.44 -3.71 -13.41
C ASP A 219 12.54 -2.91 -14.11
N ASP A 220 13.16 -1.99 -13.36
CA ASP A 220 14.21 -1.09 -13.86
C ASP A 220 15.56 -1.78 -14.04
N PHE A 221 15.80 -2.89 -13.34
CA PHE A 221 17.01 -3.71 -13.50
C PHE A 221 17.00 -4.41 -14.86
N GLU A 222 15.83 -4.89 -15.30
CA GLU A 222 15.66 -5.66 -16.53
C GLU A 222 15.12 -4.82 -17.71
N GLY A 223 14.77 -3.55 -17.48
CA GLY A 223 14.22 -2.66 -18.50
C GLY A 223 12.92 -3.19 -19.11
N ARG A 224 11.99 -3.64 -18.26
CA ARG A 224 10.73 -4.24 -18.70
C ARG A 224 9.57 -3.94 -17.77
N THR A 225 8.37 -3.94 -18.34
CA THR A 225 7.11 -3.87 -17.59
C THR A 225 6.38 -5.20 -17.71
N ILE A 226 5.97 -5.78 -16.58
CA ILE A 226 5.15 -6.99 -16.55
C ILE A 226 3.72 -6.61 -16.21
N VAL A 227 2.79 -6.94 -17.09
CA VAL A 227 1.36 -6.66 -16.94
C VAL A 227 0.62 -7.96 -16.67
N TYR A 228 -0.20 -7.99 -15.61
CA TYR A 228 -0.94 -9.18 -15.20
C TYR A 228 -2.18 -8.86 -14.34
N ALA A 229 -3.07 -9.83 -14.20
CA ALA A 229 -4.28 -9.68 -13.38
C ALA A 229 -3.97 -9.53 -11.87
N PRO A 230 -4.71 -8.70 -11.11
CA PRO A 230 -4.50 -8.50 -9.68
C PRO A 230 -4.54 -9.80 -8.84
N PRO A 231 -3.59 -10.00 -7.90
CA PRO A 231 -3.49 -11.24 -7.13
C PRO A 231 -4.66 -11.44 -6.15
N TYR A 232 -5.31 -10.36 -5.68
CA TYR A 232 -6.39 -10.45 -4.68
C TYR A 232 -7.70 -11.02 -5.24
N ASN A 233 -7.90 -10.93 -6.56
CA ASN A 233 -9.00 -11.61 -7.25
C ASN A 233 -8.66 -13.07 -7.61
N ASN A 234 -7.41 -13.48 -7.36
CA ASN A 234 -6.82 -14.66 -7.96
C ASN A 234 -6.03 -15.54 -6.96
N ARG A 235 -6.50 -15.62 -5.70
CA ARG A 235 -5.88 -16.41 -4.61
C ARG A 235 -6.12 -17.92 -4.71
N LYS A 236 -6.61 -18.42 -5.83
CA LYS A 236 -6.93 -19.82 -6.06
C LYS A 236 -6.31 -20.27 -7.37
N SER A 237 -6.71 -21.42 -7.88
CA SER A 237 -6.27 -21.88 -9.19
C SER A 237 -6.79 -20.97 -10.31
N TYR A 238 -6.05 -20.84 -11.41
CA TYR A 238 -6.44 -20.03 -12.56
C TYR A 238 -5.68 -20.38 -13.84
N LEU A 239 -6.21 -19.87 -14.95
CA LEU A 239 -5.51 -19.75 -16.22
C LEU A 239 -5.59 -18.28 -16.64
N SER A 240 -4.46 -17.62 -16.85
CA SER A 240 -4.39 -16.18 -17.15
C SER A 240 -3.26 -15.87 -18.14
N ILE A 241 -3.11 -14.60 -18.47
CA ILE A 241 -2.04 -14.09 -19.34
C ILE A 241 -1.15 -13.16 -18.52
N LYS A 242 0.16 -13.27 -18.72
CA LYS A 242 1.11 -12.21 -18.37
C LYS A 242 1.72 -11.66 -19.65
N ILE A 243 1.94 -10.35 -19.69
CA ILE A 243 2.51 -9.67 -20.85
C ILE A 243 3.76 -8.94 -20.40
N ILE A 244 4.91 -9.27 -21.00
CA ILE A 244 6.15 -8.52 -20.79
C ILE A 244 6.31 -7.52 -21.93
N PHE A 245 6.36 -6.24 -21.60
CA PHE A 245 6.75 -5.16 -22.50
C PHE A 245 8.19 -4.78 -22.21
N LYS A 246 9.10 -4.99 -23.16
CA LYS A 246 10.47 -4.51 -23.05
C LYS A 246 10.58 -3.05 -23.47
N ASP A 247 11.54 -2.33 -22.92
CA ASP A 247 11.82 -0.94 -23.31
C ASP A 247 12.20 -0.84 -24.79
N SER A 248 12.96 -1.81 -25.30
CA SER A 248 13.30 -2.02 -26.72
C SER A 248 12.07 -2.22 -27.63
N GLY A 249 10.90 -2.50 -27.06
CA GLY A 249 9.62 -2.51 -27.76
C GLY A 249 9.10 -3.90 -28.14
N GLU A 250 9.85 -4.97 -27.87
CA GLU A 250 9.31 -6.32 -27.98
C GLU A 250 8.25 -6.59 -26.90
N VAL A 251 7.26 -7.38 -27.28
CA VAL A 251 6.15 -7.79 -26.41
C VAL A 251 6.09 -9.31 -26.37
N TYR A 252 6.14 -9.87 -25.17
CA TYR A 252 6.12 -11.31 -24.93
C TYR A 252 4.94 -11.68 -24.04
N PRO A 253 3.76 -11.99 -24.63
CA PRO A 253 2.65 -12.53 -23.88
C PRO A 253 2.81 -14.04 -23.68
N PHE A 254 2.49 -14.52 -22.49
CA PHE A 254 2.49 -15.94 -22.16
C PHE A 254 1.31 -16.30 -21.24
N VAL A 255 0.86 -17.53 -21.39
CA VAL A 255 -0.17 -18.14 -20.54
C VAL A 255 0.46 -18.57 -19.23
N VAL A 256 -0.23 -18.31 -18.14
CA VAL A 256 0.09 -18.81 -16.80
C VAL A 256 -1.02 -19.75 -16.36
N SER A 257 -0.66 -21.02 -16.22
CA SER A 257 -1.49 -22.04 -15.58
C SER A 257 -1.06 -22.13 -14.13
N HIS A 258 -1.96 -21.91 -13.18
CA HIS A 258 -1.64 -21.88 -11.75
C HIS A 258 -2.65 -22.72 -10.99
N TYR A 259 -2.18 -23.72 -10.28
CA TYR A 259 -2.94 -24.53 -9.34
C TYR A 259 -2.53 -24.14 -7.92
N GLN A 260 -3.49 -23.94 -7.04
CA GLN A 260 -3.25 -23.64 -5.62
C GLN A 260 -4.22 -24.43 -4.77
N ALA A 261 -3.69 -25.13 -3.76
CA ALA A 261 -4.45 -25.98 -2.86
C ALA A 261 -3.70 -26.18 -1.53
N ASP A 262 -4.23 -27.05 -0.67
CA ASP A 262 -3.55 -27.49 0.56
C ASP A 262 -2.72 -28.76 0.31
N ASP A 263 -3.11 -29.59 -0.67
CA ASP A 263 -2.44 -30.83 -1.04
C ASP A 263 -1.89 -30.81 -2.47
N TRP A 264 -0.73 -31.44 -2.64
CA TRP A 264 -0.09 -31.60 -3.94
C TRP A 264 -0.91 -32.47 -4.88
N LEU A 265 -1.12 -31.98 -6.10
CA LEU A 265 -1.74 -32.75 -7.17
C LEU A 265 -0.69 -33.35 -8.11
N PHE A 266 0.54 -32.81 -8.10
CA PHE A 266 1.60 -33.14 -9.05
C PHE A 266 1.12 -32.95 -10.49
N VAL A 267 0.63 -31.74 -10.76
CA VAL A 267 -0.01 -31.38 -12.02
C VAL A 267 0.95 -31.64 -13.18
N ASN A 268 0.44 -32.28 -14.23
CA ASN A 268 1.18 -32.53 -15.47
C ASN A 268 0.43 -32.03 -16.72
N GLY A 269 -0.77 -31.46 -16.53
CA GLY A 269 -1.60 -30.87 -17.58
C GLY A 269 -2.99 -30.50 -17.04
N TYR A 270 -3.83 -29.96 -17.90
CA TYR A 270 -5.20 -29.58 -17.54
C TYR A 270 -6.16 -29.70 -18.72
N SER A 271 -7.46 -29.72 -18.42
CA SER A 271 -8.55 -29.68 -19.40
C SER A 271 -9.44 -28.47 -19.16
N ILE A 272 -10.02 -27.94 -20.23
CA ILE A 272 -10.95 -26.81 -20.21
C ILE A 272 -12.35 -27.28 -20.60
N SER A 273 -13.35 -26.70 -19.91
CA SER A 273 -14.76 -26.78 -20.26
C SER A 273 -15.36 -25.39 -20.24
N ALA A 274 -15.88 -24.91 -21.37
CA ALA A 274 -16.51 -23.60 -21.46
C ALA A 274 -17.76 -23.67 -22.34
N ASP A 275 -18.96 -23.76 -21.75
CA ASP A 275 -20.25 -23.88 -22.44
C ASP A 275 -20.27 -24.87 -23.62
N GLY A 276 -19.80 -26.10 -23.37
CA GLY A 276 -19.73 -27.16 -24.38
C GLY A 276 -18.42 -27.20 -25.18
N TYR A 277 -17.62 -26.12 -25.16
CA TYR A 277 -16.24 -26.18 -25.66
C TYR A 277 -15.36 -27.04 -24.75
N ARG A 278 -14.56 -27.92 -25.36
CA ARG A 278 -13.61 -28.80 -24.67
C ARG A 278 -12.24 -28.67 -25.30
N TRP A 279 -11.22 -28.64 -24.45
CA TRP A 279 -9.83 -28.61 -24.88
C TRP A 279 -8.92 -29.22 -23.81
N ASP A 280 -7.87 -29.88 -24.25
CA ASP A 280 -6.85 -30.49 -23.39
C ASP A 280 -5.51 -29.83 -23.64
N SER A 281 -4.81 -29.47 -22.57
CA SER A 281 -3.43 -29.04 -22.67
C SER A 281 -2.55 -30.20 -23.12
N PRO A 282 -1.43 -29.94 -23.81
CA PRO A 282 -0.34 -30.91 -23.86
C PRO A 282 0.14 -31.23 -22.44
N LYS A 283 1.00 -32.23 -22.30
CA LYS A 283 1.75 -32.41 -21.05
C LYS A 283 2.67 -31.20 -20.85
N LEU A 284 2.68 -30.67 -19.64
CA LEU A 284 3.43 -29.49 -19.27
C LEU A 284 4.29 -29.79 -18.05
N ASP A 285 5.44 -29.13 -17.99
CA ASP A 285 6.30 -29.17 -16.81
C ASP A 285 5.85 -28.10 -15.82
N PHE A 286 5.14 -28.52 -14.77
CA PHE A 286 4.72 -27.64 -13.68
C PHE A 286 5.84 -27.51 -12.64
N LYS A 287 6.21 -26.27 -12.37
CA LYS A 287 7.01 -25.87 -11.21
C LYS A 287 6.13 -25.86 -9.97
N ARG A 288 6.75 -25.96 -8.79
CA ARG A 288 6.07 -26.24 -7.53
C ARG A 288 6.76 -25.50 -6.39
N ASP A 289 5.98 -24.95 -5.47
CA ASP A 289 6.47 -24.30 -4.24
C ASP A 289 5.34 -24.24 -3.18
N HIS A 290 5.67 -23.94 -1.93
CA HIS A 290 4.71 -23.92 -0.83
C HIS A 290 5.09 -22.95 0.28
N SER A 291 4.09 -22.50 1.05
CA SER A 291 4.29 -21.70 2.26
C SER A 291 3.05 -21.73 3.14
N GLY A 292 3.24 -21.79 4.47
CA GLY A 292 2.16 -21.62 5.44
C GLY A 292 0.99 -22.62 5.32
N GLY A 293 1.24 -23.84 4.82
CA GLY A 293 0.20 -24.85 4.59
C GLY A 293 -0.53 -24.74 3.24
N THR A 294 -0.13 -23.81 2.38
CA THR A 294 -0.62 -23.68 1.01
C THR A 294 0.46 -24.08 0.02
N ILE A 295 0.09 -24.87 -0.99
CA ILE A 295 0.96 -25.25 -2.11
C ILE A 295 0.50 -24.54 -3.37
N TRP A 296 1.44 -24.28 -4.30
CA TRP A 296 1.10 -23.86 -5.65
C TRP A 296 1.97 -24.56 -6.70
N GLU A 297 1.33 -24.92 -7.80
CA GLU A 297 1.94 -25.55 -8.96
C GLU A 297 1.65 -24.68 -10.18
N TRP A 298 2.67 -24.30 -10.96
CA TRP A 298 2.47 -23.44 -12.11
C TRP A 298 3.30 -23.81 -13.33
N ALA A 299 2.77 -23.50 -14.50
CA ALA A 299 3.47 -23.65 -15.76
C ALA A 299 3.22 -22.43 -16.65
N ASN A 300 4.27 -21.98 -17.34
CA ASN A 300 4.20 -20.88 -18.29
C ASN A 300 4.36 -21.40 -19.72
N GLN A 301 3.52 -20.93 -20.65
CA GLN A 301 3.58 -21.30 -22.07
C GLN A 301 3.48 -20.07 -22.96
N SER A 302 4.19 -20.04 -24.08
CA SER A 302 4.02 -18.99 -25.08
C SER A 302 2.55 -18.87 -25.50
N LEU A 303 2.04 -17.64 -25.64
CA LEU A 303 0.65 -17.40 -26.03
C LEU A 303 0.47 -17.67 -27.54
N THR A 304 0.13 -18.91 -27.89
CA THR A 304 -0.14 -19.33 -29.27
C THR A 304 -1.58 -19.01 -29.70
N PRO A 305 -1.90 -19.03 -31.01
CA PRO A 305 -3.28 -18.86 -31.49
C PRO A 305 -4.28 -19.86 -30.88
N SER A 306 -3.84 -21.10 -30.62
CA SER A 306 -4.66 -22.12 -29.95
C SER A 306 -5.02 -21.68 -28.52
N TYR A 307 -4.03 -21.20 -27.76
CA TYR A 307 -4.27 -20.66 -26.42
C TYR A 307 -5.16 -19.41 -26.45
N ILE A 308 -4.97 -18.49 -27.41
CA ILE A 308 -5.83 -17.31 -27.57
C ILE A 308 -7.29 -17.75 -27.76
N ASN A 309 -7.55 -18.75 -28.61
CA ASN A 309 -8.90 -19.28 -28.81
C ASN A 309 -9.48 -19.88 -27.51
N VAL A 310 -8.72 -20.75 -26.82
CA VAL A 310 -9.15 -21.37 -25.55
C VAL A 310 -9.50 -20.30 -24.51
N LEU A 311 -8.61 -19.34 -24.29
CA LEU A 311 -8.80 -18.26 -23.31
C LEU A 311 -9.97 -17.36 -23.67
N THR A 312 -10.16 -17.07 -24.96
CA THR A 312 -11.32 -16.30 -25.45
C THR A 312 -12.63 -17.03 -25.14
N LYS A 313 -12.69 -18.35 -25.40
CA LYS A 313 -13.87 -19.17 -25.06
C LYS A 313 -14.15 -19.17 -23.56
N MET A 314 -13.11 -19.27 -22.72
CA MET A 314 -13.26 -19.21 -21.27
C MET A 314 -13.76 -17.84 -20.78
N ALA A 315 -13.27 -16.76 -21.36
CA ALA A 315 -13.60 -15.41 -20.93
C ALA A 315 -15.06 -15.03 -21.21
N ILE A 316 -15.61 -15.48 -22.35
CA ILE A 316 -17.00 -15.16 -22.76
C ILE A 316 -18.04 -16.16 -22.25
N ALA A 317 -17.61 -17.32 -21.74
CA ALA A 317 -18.53 -18.37 -21.32
C ALA A 317 -19.30 -17.98 -20.05
N ASP A 318 -20.55 -18.44 -19.97
CA ASP A 318 -21.36 -18.40 -18.76
C ASP A 318 -20.66 -19.21 -17.66
N LYS A 319 -20.26 -20.46 -17.97
CA LYS A 319 -19.50 -21.32 -17.06
C LYS A 319 -18.22 -21.83 -17.71
N ALA A 320 -17.09 -21.45 -17.11
CA ALA A 320 -15.76 -21.91 -17.51
C ALA A 320 -15.10 -22.69 -16.35
N LYS A 321 -14.66 -23.92 -16.61
CA LYS A 321 -13.96 -24.79 -15.65
C LYS A 321 -12.60 -25.22 -16.18
N ILE A 322 -11.64 -25.31 -15.27
CA ILE A 322 -10.34 -25.93 -15.47
C ILE A 322 -10.33 -27.21 -14.64
N ARG A 323 -9.98 -28.34 -15.26
CA ARG A 323 -9.63 -29.58 -14.55
C ARG A 323 -8.12 -29.73 -14.58
N PHE A 324 -7.44 -29.48 -13.46
CA PHE A 324 -6.03 -29.82 -13.31
C PHE A 324 -5.89 -31.33 -13.14
N ARG A 325 -4.93 -31.93 -13.83
CA ARG A 325 -4.71 -33.38 -13.82
C ARG A 325 -3.33 -33.68 -13.25
N GLY A 326 -3.32 -34.46 -12.17
CA GLY A 326 -2.14 -35.11 -11.63
C GLY A 326 -1.89 -36.46 -12.27
N GLN A 327 -1.01 -37.26 -11.67
CA GLN A 327 -0.79 -38.64 -12.11
C GLN A 327 -1.98 -39.56 -11.76
N GLU A 328 -2.54 -39.42 -10.56
CA GLU A 328 -3.59 -40.30 -10.03
C GLU A 328 -4.93 -39.59 -9.82
N TYR A 329 -4.90 -38.27 -9.60
CA TYR A 329 -6.07 -37.48 -9.20
C TYR A 329 -6.27 -36.27 -10.13
N TYR A 330 -7.41 -35.60 -9.98
CA TYR A 330 -7.71 -34.34 -10.63
C TYR A 330 -8.38 -33.37 -9.66
N SER A 331 -8.32 -32.08 -9.98
CA SER A 331 -9.02 -31.03 -9.24
C SER A 331 -9.70 -30.06 -10.21
N ASP A 332 -10.96 -29.78 -9.95
CA ASP A 332 -11.78 -28.88 -10.77
C ASP A 332 -11.86 -27.50 -10.14
N TYR A 333 -11.68 -26.49 -10.97
CA TYR A 333 -11.80 -25.09 -10.59
C TYR A 333 -12.71 -24.36 -11.58
N GLU A 334 -13.75 -23.68 -11.09
CA GLU A 334 -14.62 -22.83 -11.89
C GLU A 334 -14.16 -21.37 -11.81
N LEU A 335 -14.00 -20.71 -12.96
CA LEU A 335 -13.55 -19.33 -13.02
C LEU A 335 -14.61 -18.39 -12.45
N ALA A 336 -14.19 -17.51 -11.55
CA ALA A 336 -15.01 -16.41 -11.08
C ALA A 336 -15.25 -15.37 -12.18
N ALA A 337 -16.33 -14.58 -12.05
CA ALA A 337 -16.64 -13.51 -12.99
C ALA A 337 -15.50 -12.48 -13.11
N ALA A 338 -14.84 -12.14 -11.99
CA ALA A 338 -13.69 -11.24 -11.99
C ALA A 338 -12.53 -11.79 -12.85
N GLN A 339 -12.21 -13.07 -12.72
CA GLN A 339 -11.15 -13.73 -13.52
C GLN A 339 -11.49 -13.73 -15.01
N LYS A 340 -12.77 -13.92 -15.37
CA LYS A 340 -13.22 -13.83 -16.76
C LYS A 340 -13.05 -12.42 -17.33
N THR A 341 -13.43 -11.38 -16.57
CA THR A 341 -13.23 -9.97 -16.96
C THR A 341 -11.74 -9.62 -17.11
N GLU A 342 -10.90 -10.04 -16.17
CA GLU A 342 -9.45 -9.83 -16.23
C GLU A 342 -8.84 -10.50 -17.46
N LEU A 343 -9.26 -11.74 -17.76
CA LEU A 343 -8.83 -12.47 -18.94
C LEU A 343 -9.26 -11.75 -20.23
N SER A 344 -10.49 -11.23 -20.29
CA SER A 344 -10.95 -10.39 -21.41
C SER A 344 -10.09 -9.14 -21.58
N ASN A 345 -9.75 -8.44 -20.50
CA ASN A 345 -8.92 -7.23 -20.56
C ASN A 345 -7.51 -7.55 -21.07
N LEU A 346 -6.89 -8.62 -20.57
CA LEU A 346 -5.57 -9.06 -21.02
C LEU A 346 -5.57 -9.49 -22.48
N LEU A 347 -6.57 -10.27 -22.93
CA LEU A 347 -6.72 -10.66 -24.34
C LEU A 347 -6.88 -9.43 -25.24
N LYS A 348 -7.63 -8.43 -24.79
CA LYS A 348 -7.82 -7.17 -25.51
C LYS A 348 -6.53 -6.37 -25.60
N ILE A 349 -5.71 -6.33 -24.56
CA ILE A 349 -4.36 -5.71 -24.63
C ILE A 349 -3.48 -6.47 -25.63
N VAL A 350 -3.46 -7.80 -25.59
CA VAL A 350 -2.71 -8.62 -26.55
C VAL A 350 -3.13 -8.28 -27.98
N ASP A 351 -4.42 -8.14 -28.24
CA ASP A 351 -4.92 -7.79 -29.57
C ASP A 351 -4.52 -6.38 -30.01
N LEU A 352 -4.70 -5.38 -29.14
CA LEU A 352 -4.37 -3.98 -29.43
C LEU A 352 -2.87 -3.71 -29.58
N THR A 353 -2.03 -4.64 -29.12
CA THR A 353 -0.56 -4.53 -29.14
C THR A 353 0.11 -5.40 -30.20
N LYS A 354 -0.67 -6.11 -31.03
CA LYS A 354 -0.17 -6.76 -32.26
C LYS A 354 0.33 -5.68 -33.22
N ARG A 355 1.51 -5.91 -33.79
CA ARG A 355 2.09 -5.08 -34.84
C ARG A 355 1.74 -5.62 -36.21
#